data_AF-A0A2V7GEJ7-F1
#
_entry.id   AF-A0A2V7GEJ7-F1
#
_cell.length_a   1.000
_cell.length_b   1.000
_cell.length_c   1.000
_cell.angle_alpha   90.00
_cell.angle_beta   90.00
_cell.angle_gamma   90.00
#
_symmetry.space_group_name_H-M   'P 1'
#
loop_
_entity.id
_entity.type
_entity.pdbx_description
1 polymer ?
#
loop_
_entity_poly.entity_id
_entity_poly.type
_entity_poly.pdbx_seq_one_letter_code
_entity_poly.pdbx_strand_id
1 'polypeptide(L)'
;GAIPKDGPSAGVTIMTALASLVTRRPVRSDVAMTGEITLRGKVLPVGGIKEKVLAAHRAGIRSVILPRRNEQDVEDVPEELRRELSFVFVDDAEEVLRHALTPVASDVSRAVR
;
A
#
# COMPACT_ATOMS: atom_id res chain seq x y z
N GLY A 1 14.97 -15.80 -2.11
CA GLY A 1 15.17 -14.99 -3.34
C GLY A 1 15.67 -15.92 -4.41
N ALA A 2 14.93 -16.05 -5.52
CA ALA A 2 15.25 -16.88 -6.70
C ALA A 2 14.18 -16.65 -7.78
N ILE A 3 12.97 -16.30 -7.36
CA ILE A 3 11.87 -15.89 -8.25
C ILE A 3 12.15 -14.46 -8.74
N PRO A 4 12.28 -14.22 -10.06
CA PRO A 4 12.38 -12.87 -10.61
C PRO A 4 11.19 -12.02 -10.17
N LYS A 5 11.46 -10.83 -9.66
CA LYS A 5 10.45 -9.85 -9.23
C LYS A 5 10.51 -8.66 -10.17
N ASP A 6 10.27 -8.92 -11.46
CA ASP A 6 10.30 -7.88 -12.49
C ASP A 6 8.96 -7.15 -12.58
N GLY A 7 9.02 -5.82 -12.65
CA GLY A 7 7.87 -4.94 -12.90
C GLY A 7 7.84 -3.70 -12.00
N PRO A 8 7.39 -2.54 -12.51
CA PRO A 8 7.42 -1.27 -11.78
C PRO A 8 6.43 -1.21 -10.59
N SER A 9 5.55 -2.20 -10.47
CA SER A 9 4.39 -2.19 -9.56
C SER A 9 4.71 -2.23 -8.06
N ALA A 10 5.97 -2.42 -7.68
CA ALA A 10 6.46 -2.36 -6.30
C ALA A 10 7.00 -0.96 -5.91
N GLY A 11 6.91 0.04 -6.80
CA GLY A 11 7.46 1.38 -6.60
C GLY A 11 6.98 2.04 -5.32
N VAL A 12 5.67 2.04 -5.07
CA VAL A 12 5.08 2.58 -3.82
C VAL A 12 5.52 1.82 -2.57
N THR A 13 5.73 0.50 -2.68
CA THR A 13 6.18 -0.35 -1.58
C THR A 13 7.61 -0.03 -1.18
N ILE A 14 8.50 0.11 -2.17
CA ILE A 14 9.90 0.48 -1.94
C ILE A 14 9.99 1.89 -1.35
N MET A 15 9.25 2.84 -1.92
CA MET A 15 9.16 4.21 -1.41
C MET A 15 8.71 4.25 0.05
N THR A 16 7.67 3.48 0.39
CA THR A 16 7.16 3.40 1.78
C THR A 16 8.18 2.79 2.74
N ALA A 17 8.90 1.75 2.32
CA ALA A 17 9.94 1.14 3.14
C ALA A 17 11.09 2.12 3.43
N LEU A 18 11.52 2.89 2.42
CA LEU A 18 12.53 3.93 2.59
C LEU A 18 12.02 5.07 3.48
N ALA A 19 10.79 5.54 3.27
CA ALA A 19 10.18 6.57 4.09
C ALA A 19 10.06 6.13 5.57
N SER A 20 9.66 4.87 5.81
CA SER A 20 9.64 4.26 7.15
C SER A 20 11.01 4.31 7.81
N LEU A 21 12.07 3.90 7.09
CA LEU A 21 13.44 3.90 7.60
C LEU A 21 13.92 5.31 7.97
N VAL A 22 13.68 6.29 7.11
CA VAL A 22 14.12 7.69 7.30
C VAL A 22 13.33 8.37 8.42
N THR A 23 12.02 8.14 8.47
CA THR A 23 11.13 8.80 9.45
C THR A 23 11.02 8.05 10.79
N ARG A 24 11.57 6.82 10.87
CA ARG A 24 11.42 5.90 12.02
C ARG A 24 9.97 5.61 12.38
N ARG A 25 9.10 5.59 11.38
CA ARG A 25 7.67 5.26 11.53
C ARG A 25 7.43 3.86 10.99
N PRO A 26 7.06 2.88 11.83
CA PRO A 26 6.72 1.55 11.35
C PRO A 26 5.65 1.57 10.26
N VAL A 27 5.82 0.70 9.26
CA VAL A 27 4.77 0.39 8.28
C VAL A 27 3.73 -0.50 8.96
N ARG A 28 2.46 -0.24 8.71
CA ARG A 28 1.34 -1.07 9.16
C ARG A 28 1.44 -2.48 8.59
N SER A 29 1.38 -3.49 9.45
CA SER A 29 1.48 -4.91 9.06
C SER A 29 0.21 -5.46 8.43
N ASP A 30 -0.92 -4.74 8.54
CA ASP A 30 -2.24 -5.14 8.06
C ASP A 30 -2.58 -4.53 6.68
N VAL A 31 -1.59 -3.97 5.98
CA VAL A 31 -1.75 -3.27 4.70
C VAL A 31 -0.89 -3.91 3.60
N ALA A 32 -1.51 -4.19 2.46
CA ALA A 32 -0.84 -4.47 1.19
C ALA A 32 -0.93 -3.25 0.28
N MET A 33 0.04 -3.08 -0.62
CA MET A 33 0.03 -1.98 -1.58
C MET A 33 0.67 -2.37 -2.91
N THR A 34 0.19 -1.80 -4.00
CA THR A 34 0.82 -1.89 -5.32
C THR A 34 0.63 -0.57 -6.06
N GLY A 35 1.55 -0.25 -6.96
CA GLY A 35 1.52 1.00 -7.71
C GLY A 35 2.91 1.32 -8.24
N GLU A 36 2.96 1.77 -9.48
CA GLU A 36 4.17 2.41 -10.01
C GLU A 36 4.26 3.82 -9.46
N ILE A 37 5.46 4.28 -9.11
CA ILE A 37 5.71 5.62 -8.58
C ILE A 37 6.59 6.40 -9.55
N THR A 38 6.19 7.63 -9.84
CA THR A 38 7.02 8.57 -10.62
C THR A 38 7.95 9.37 -9.71
N LEU A 39 8.99 9.98 -10.26
CA LEU A 39 9.87 10.90 -9.53
C LEU A 39 9.13 12.14 -8.97
N ARG A 40 7.97 12.48 -9.55
CA ARG A 40 7.11 13.57 -9.08
C ARG A 40 6.08 13.13 -8.02
N GLY A 41 6.19 11.89 -7.55
CA GLY A 41 5.31 11.36 -6.50
C GLY A 41 3.93 10.92 -6.97
N LYS A 42 3.63 10.91 -8.28
CA LYS A 42 2.37 10.35 -8.80
C LYS A 42 2.37 8.83 -8.76
N VAL A 43 1.24 8.26 -8.35
CA VAL A 43 0.98 6.82 -8.33
C VAL A 43 0.24 6.44 -9.62
N LEU A 44 0.83 5.53 -10.38
CA LEU A 44 0.35 5.10 -11.69
C LEU A 44 -0.29 3.70 -11.63
N PRO A 45 -1.26 3.42 -12.52
CA PRO A 45 -1.96 2.14 -12.53
C PRO A 45 -1.02 0.99 -12.86
N VAL A 46 -1.39 -0.18 -12.36
CA VAL A 46 -0.63 -1.42 -12.56
C VAL A 46 -1.56 -2.53 -13.02
N GLY A 47 -1.02 -3.51 -13.76
CA GLY A 47 -1.78 -4.70 -14.15
C GLY A 47 -1.91 -5.74 -13.02
N GLY A 48 -2.79 -6.72 -13.26
CA GLY A 48 -2.96 -7.89 -12.41
C GLY A 48 -3.58 -7.60 -11.04
N ILE A 49 -4.55 -6.67 -10.99
CA ILE A 49 -5.21 -6.26 -9.73
C ILE A 49 -5.91 -7.44 -9.08
N LYS A 50 -6.66 -8.22 -9.85
CA LYS A 50 -7.35 -9.42 -9.36
C LYS A 50 -6.41 -10.39 -8.66
N GLU A 51 -5.29 -10.75 -9.30
CA GLU A 51 -4.33 -11.71 -8.75
C GLU A 51 -3.65 -11.17 -7.50
N LYS A 52 -3.32 -9.88 -7.48
CA LYS A 52 -2.68 -9.21 -6.34
C LYS A 52 -3.60 -9.10 -5.14
N VAL A 53 -4.86 -8.76 -5.36
CA VAL A 53 -5.89 -8.68 -4.32
C VAL A 53 -6.18 -10.07 -3.74
N LEU A 54 -6.31 -11.09 -4.59
CA LEU A 54 -6.44 -12.49 -4.15
C LEU A 54 -5.22 -12.97 -3.36
N ALA A 55 -4.01 -12.52 -3.71
CA ALA A 55 -2.80 -12.85 -2.97
C ALA A 55 -2.78 -12.16 -1.59
N ALA A 56 -3.18 -10.89 -1.50
CA ALA A 56 -3.29 -10.17 -0.24
C ALA A 56 -4.29 -10.84 0.72
N HIS A 57 -5.47 -11.18 0.22
CA HIS A 57 -6.49 -11.89 1.01
C HIS A 57 -6.01 -13.25 1.51
N ARG A 58 -5.37 -14.06 0.65
CA ARG A 58 -4.77 -15.35 1.05
C ARG A 58 -3.68 -15.20 2.11
N ALA A 59 -3.00 -14.05 2.15
CA ALA A 59 -2.04 -13.72 3.20
C ALA A 59 -2.69 -13.18 4.48
N GLY A 60 -4.02 -13.14 4.56
CA GLY A 60 -4.79 -12.60 5.69
C GLY A 60 -4.83 -11.07 5.75
N ILE A 61 -4.33 -10.38 4.70
CA ILE A 61 -4.30 -8.93 4.64
C ILE A 61 -5.63 -8.42 4.10
N ARG A 62 -6.30 -7.57 4.86
CA ARG A 62 -7.64 -7.04 4.52
C ARG A 62 -7.63 -5.62 3.98
N SER A 63 -6.56 -4.85 4.18
CA SER A 63 -6.45 -3.49 3.66
C SER A 63 -5.51 -3.45 2.47
N VAL A 64 -5.97 -2.92 1.33
CA VAL A 64 -5.19 -2.88 0.09
C VAL A 64 -5.17 -1.45 -0.47
N ILE A 65 -3.98 -0.87 -0.58
CA ILE A 65 -3.76 0.43 -1.23
C ILE A 65 -3.54 0.21 -2.73
N LEU A 66 -4.36 0.86 -3.55
CA LEU A 66 -4.34 0.75 -5.01
C LEU A 66 -4.28 2.13 -5.67
N PRO A 67 -3.69 2.26 -6.88
CA PRO A 67 -3.80 3.49 -7.67
C PRO A 67 -5.27 3.79 -7.96
N ARG A 68 -5.69 5.07 -7.89
CA ARG A 68 -7.08 5.44 -8.13
C ARG A 68 -7.59 5.06 -9.51
N ARG A 69 -6.70 5.06 -10.50
CA ARG A 69 -7.02 4.60 -11.86
C ARG A 69 -7.28 3.09 -11.97
N ASN A 70 -6.95 2.30 -10.94
CA ASN A 70 -7.27 0.88 -10.88
C ASN A 70 -8.62 0.60 -10.20
N GLU A 71 -9.43 1.60 -9.85
CA GLU A 71 -10.74 1.41 -9.19
C GLU A 71 -11.68 0.54 -10.02
N GLN A 72 -11.71 0.72 -11.35
CA GLN A 72 -12.52 -0.09 -12.26
C GLN A 72 -12.04 -1.56 -12.32
N ASP A 73 -10.73 -1.81 -12.19
CA ASP A 73 -10.17 -3.18 -12.22
C ASP A 73 -10.54 -3.99 -10.97
N VAL A 74 -11.01 -3.32 -9.90
CA VAL A 74 -11.50 -4.02 -8.71
C VAL A 74 -12.84 -4.73 -9.00
N GLU A 75 -13.59 -4.30 -10.01
CA GLU A 75 -14.84 -4.96 -10.40
C GLU A 75 -14.64 -6.43 -10.85
N ASP A 76 -13.45 -6.77 -11.35
CA ASP A 76 -13.07 -8.13 -11.73
C ASP A 76 -12.83 -9.09 -10.55
N VAL A 77 -12.79 -8.53 -9.33
CA VAL A 77 -12.65 -9.29 -8.08
C VAL A 77 -14.02 -9.83 -7.65
N PRO A 78 -14.13 -11.13 -7.28
CA PRO A 78 -15.38 -11.70 -6.78
C PRO A 78 -16.02 -10.85 -5.68
N GLU A 79 -17.35 -10.72 -5.71
CA GLU A 79 -18.07 -9.82 -4.81
C GLU A 79 -17.89 -10.21 -3.33
N GLU A 80 -17.88 -11.50 -3.03
CA GLU A 80 -17.66 -12.04 -1.69
C GLU A 80 -16.31 -11.57 -1.14
N LEU A 81 -15.28 -11.57 -2.00
CA LEU A 81 -13.96 -11.11 -1.65
C LEU A 81 -13.88 -9.59 -1.50
N ARG A 82 -14.54 -8.84 -2.39
CA ARG A 82 -14.60 -7.37 -2.29
C ARG A 82 -15.21 -6.92 -0.97
N ARG A 83 -16.21 -7.63 -0.45
CA ARG A 83 -16.86 -7.32 0.83
C ARG A 83 -15.97 -7.58 2.05
N GLU A 84 -14.98 -8.46 1.94
CA GLU A 84 -14.03 -8.77 3.02
C GLU A 84 -12.82 -7.84 3.04
N LEU A 85 -12.60 -7.07 1.97
CA LEU A 85 -11.44 -6.22 1.78
C LEU A 85 -11.80 -4.73 1.85
N SER A 86 -10.89 -3.94 2.42
CA SER A 86 -10.94 -2.48 2.41
C SER A 86 -9.95 -1.96 1.38
N PHE A 87 -10.48 -1.37 0.29
CA PHE A 87 -9.67 -0.72 -0.73
C PHE A 87 -9.43 0.74 -0.38
N VAL A 88 -8.18 1.19 -0.52
CA VAL A 88 -7.77 2.58 -0.36
C VAL A 88 -7.19 3.04 -1.69
N PHE A 89 -7.92 3.88 -2.39
CA PHE A 89 -7.49 4.42 -3.67
C PHE A 89 -6.66 5.70 -3.46
N VAL A 90 -5.54 5.82 -4.17
CA VAL A 90 -4.57 6.92 -4.02
C VAL A 90 -4.09 7.45 -5.37
N ASP A 91 -3.76 8.74 -5.43
CA ASP A 91 -3.21 9.43 -6.60
C ASP A 91 -1.72 9.77 -6.46
N ASP A 92 -1.21 9.86 -5.23
CA ASP A 92 0.16 10.27 -4.95
C ASP A 92 0.80 9.60 -3.73
N ALA A 93 2.11 9.81 -3.61
CA ALA A 93 2.95 9.26 -2.55
C ALA A 93 2.53 9.71 -1.15
N GLU A 94 2.00 10.92 -1.00
CA GLU A 94 1.63 11.44 0.32
C GLU A 94 0.45 10.64 0.88
N GLU A 95 -0.55 10.38 0.04
CA GLU A 95 -1.69 9.53 0.40
C GLU A 95 -1.25 8.12 0.77
N VAL A 96 -0.34 7.51 0.00
CA VAL A 96 0.24 6.19 0.32
C VAL A 96 0.85 6.20 1.72
N LEU A 97 1.75 7.14 2.00
CA LEU A 97 2.46 7.21 3.29
C LEU A 97 1.50 7.47 4.46
N ARG A 98 0.45 8.27 4.25
CA ARG A 98 -0.57 8.55 5.25
C ARG A 98 -1.33 7.29 5.66
N HIS A 99 -1.63 6.40 4.72
CA HIS A 99 -2.37 5.18 4.98
C HIS A 99 -1.49 4.00 5.40
N ALA A 100 -0.22 3.98 4.99
CA ALA A 100 0.70 2.87 5.22
C ALA A 100 1.54 3.02 6.49
N LEU A 101 1.94 4.24 6.89
CA LEU A 101 2.79 4.45 8.06
C LEU A 101 1.94 4.68 9.31
N THR A 102 2.44 4.17 10.44
CA THR A 102 1.89 4.51 11.76
C THR A 102 1.93 6.03 12.01
N PRO A 103 1.01 6.57 12.83
CA PRO A 103 1.02 7.98 13.18
C PRO A 103 2.38 8.40 13.76
N VAL A 104 2.76 9.65 13.54
CA VAL A 104 3.92 10.21 14.25
C VAL A 104 3.62 10.11 15.73
N ALA A 105 4.47 9.42 16.49
CA ALA A 105 4.37 9.42 17.94
C ALA A 105 4.40 10.89 18.38
N SER A 106 3.29 11.40 18.90
CA SER A 106 3.33 12.68 19.57
C SER A 106 4.17 12.48 20.82
N ASP A 107 5.27 13.21 20.93
CA ASP A 107 6.06 13.29 22.16
C ASP A 107 5.25 14.00 23.25
N VAL A 108 4.18 13.36 23.74
CA VAL A 108 3.42 13.77 24.90
C VAL A 108 3.68 12.72 25.98
N SER A 109 4.49 13.12 26.96
CA SER A 109 4.89 12.36 28.16
C SER A 109 6.25 11.67 28.13
N ARG A 110 7.31 12.42 27.81
CA ARG A 110 8.65 12.24 28.42
C ARG A 110 9.11 13.52 29.09
N ALA A 111 8.31 13.99 30.04
CA ALA A 111 8.71 15.02 31.01
C ALA A 111 7.99 14.82 32.36
N VAL A 112 7.73 13.58 32.76
CA VAL A 112 7.46 13.23 34.16
C VAL A 112 8.03 11.83 34.41
N ARG A 113 9.32 11.77 34.70
CA ARG A 113 10.01 10.84 35.60
C ARG A 113 11.51 11.03 35.48
#